data_AF-A0A4P6L2H0-F1
#
_entry.id   AF-A0A4P6L2H0-F1
#
_cell.length_a   1.000
_cell.length_b   1.000
_cell.length_c   1.000
_cell.angle_alpha   90.00
_cell.angle_beta   90.00
_cell.angle_gamma   90.00
#
_symmetry.space_group_name_H-M   'P 1'
#
loop_
_entity.id
_entity.type
_entity.pdbx_description
1 polymer ?
#
loop_
_entity_poly.entity_id
_entity_poly.type
_entity_poly.pdbx_seq_one_letter_code
_entity_poly.pdbx_strand_id
1 'polypeptide(L)'
;MDRLAKHPGARIPRARIVAAPCQPRGAGRTHVEAIDGRAAPCEPDPSLHGYAPQPAAQLRRGERRGRIESHGETQVNTKQSGLFDDLPYSLDEIICGVDEAGRGPLAGPVYAAAVILHRERPIAGLRDSKKLTEARREELAPLIKRDCIAWAIAKASEAEIDKLNILQASLLAMKRAVHALETIPTLALIDGNKCPVMKIQTIAIVDGDDKIESISAASILAKTARDDALRKLHRKYPQYGFDQHKGYGTAQHLEALKLHGVTPVHRRSFAPVRELLELAF
;
A
#
# COMPACT_ATOMS: atom_id res chain seq x y z
N MET A 1 10.80 36.31 46.05
CA MET A 1 9.66 35.48 46.51
C MET A 1 8.93 34.98 45.27
N ASP A 2 9.57 34.29 44.33
CA ASP A 2 10.07 32.91 44.31
C ASP A 2 9.07 31.82 44.74
N ARG A 3 8.67 31.04 43.71
CA ARG A 3 8.13 29.66 43.65
C ARG A 3 6.84 29.30 44.41
N LEU A 4 5.87 28.82 43.62
CA LEU A 4 5.33 27.48 43.82
C LEU A 4 4.80 26.89 42.50
N ALA A 5 5.14 25.62 42.31
CA ALA A 5 5.08 24.86 41.08
C ALA A 5 4.09 23.69 41.20
N LYS A 6 3.57 23.27 40.04
CA LYS A 6 3.24 21.89 39.60
C LYS A 6 2.27 21.05 40.45
N HIS A 7 1.16 20.66 39.83
CA HIS A 7 0.64 19.29 39.86
C HIS A 7 -0.17 18.93 38.59
N PRO A 8 -0.37 17.64 38.27
CA PRO A 8 -0.23 17.08 36.92
C PRO A 8 -1.54 16.48 36.35
N GLY A 9 -1.50 16.08 35.08
CA GLY A 9 -2.39 15.03 34.56
C GLY A 9 -3.42 15.45 33.52
N ALA A 10 -2.99 15.88 32.33
CA ALA A 10 -3.87 15.91 31.16
C ALA A 10 -3.86 14.52 30.48
N ARG A 11 -4.96 13.78 30.62
CA ARG A 11 -5.24 12.54 29.88
C ARG A 11 -5.35 12.84 28.38
N ILE A 12 -4.60 12.10 27.56
CA ILE A 12 -4.74 12.10 26.10
C ILE A 12 -6.07 11.38 25.74
N PRO A 13 -6.96 11.96 24.91
CA PRO A 13 -8.22 11.32 24.56
C PRO A 13 -8.00 10.14 23.61
N ARG A 14 -8.62 8.99 23.92
CA ARG A 14 -8.66 7.80 23.05
C ARG A 14 -9.42 8.13 21.76
N ALA A 15 -8.81 7.85 20.61
CA ALA A 15 -9.47 7.95 19.31
C ALA A 15 -10.70 7.02 19.27
N ARG A 16 -11.86 7.59 18.94
CA ARG A 16 -13.13 6.87 18.78
C ARG A 16 -13.12 6.17 17.42
N ILE A 17 -13.14 4.84 17.43
CA ILE A 17 -13.42 3.99 16.26
C ILE A 17 -14.90 4.20 15.90
N VAL A 18 -15.18 4.75 14.72
CA VAL A 18 -16.54 4.88 14.20
C VAL A 18 -16.73 3.84 13.12
N ALA A 19 -17.34 2.71 13.47
CA ALA A 19 -17.81 1.72 12.50
C ALA A 19 -19.05 2.28 11.79
N ALA A 20 -19.00 2.39 10.46
CA ALA A 20 -20.15 2.81 9.66
C ALA A 20 -21.05 1.59 9.34
N PRO A 21 -22.39 1.72 9.46
CA PRO A 21 -23.29 0.61 9.20
C PRO A 21 -23.45 0.32 7.70
N CYS A 22 -23.49 -0.97 7.37
CA CYS A 22 -23.66 -1.53 6.03
C CYS A 22 -25.12 -1.38 5.53
N GLN A 23 -25.33 -0.86 4.32
CA GLN A 23 -26.62 -0.93 3.63
C GLN A 23 -26.51 -1.77 2.35
N PRO A 24 -27.53 -2.57 1.98
CA PRO A 24 -27.46 -3.43 0.81
C PRO A 24 -28.09 -2.76 -0.43
N ARG A 25 -27.44 -2.90 -1.59
CA ARG A 25 -27.99 -3.48 -2.85
C ARG A 25 -27.26 -3.00 -4.12
N GLY A 26 -27.33 -3.84 -5.15
CA GLY A 26 -27.27 -3.42 -6.55
C GLY A 26 -26.15 -4.06 -7.36
N ALA A 27 -26.43 -5.20 -8.00
CA ALA A 27 -25.53 -5.84 -8.95
C ALA A 27 -25.53 -5.08 -10.28
N GLY A 28 -24.39 -4.50 -10.66
CA GLY A 28 -24.11 -3.99 -12.00
C GLY A 28 -22.70 -4.41 -12.39
N ARG A 29 -22.59 -5.31 -13.37
CA ARG A 29 -21.30 -5.78 -13.91
C ARG A 29 -20.71 -4.66 -14.77
N THR A 30 -19.54 -4.16 -14.40
CA THR A 30 -18.71 -3.33 -15.28
C THR A 30 -17.51 -4.13 -15.75
N HIS A 31 -17.23 -4.05 -17.05
CA HIS A 31 -16.09 -4.68 -17.70
C HIS A 31 -14.77 -4.24 -17.02
N VAL A 32 -13.96 -5.22 -16.64
CA VAL A 32 -12.65 -5.06 -16.02
C VAL A 32 -11.60 -5.25 -17.12
N GLU A 33 -10.94 -4.18 -17.54
CA GLU A 33 -9.67 -4.31 -18.27
C GLU A 33 -8.56 -4.57 -17.25
N ALA A 34 -8.30 -5.86 -17.00
CA ALA A 34 -7.10 -6.29 -16.31
C ALA A 34 -5.92 -6.15 -17.28
N ILE A 35 -4.89 -5.40 -16.88
CA ILE A 35 -3.60 -5.42 -17.56
C ILE A 35 -2.83 -6.66 -17.09
N ASP A 36 -2.26 -7.42 -18.03
CA ASP A 36 -1.56 -8.69 -17.80
C ASP A 36 -0.57 -8.60 -16.64
N GLY A 37 -0.88 -9.33 -15.57
CA GLY A 37 -0.05 -9.44 -14.37
C GLY A 37 -0.52 -10.52 -13.40
N ARG A 38 -1.20 -11.56 -13.88
CA ARG A 38 -1.55 -12.74 -13.07
C ARG A 38 -0.28 -13.54 -12.83
N ALA A 39 -0.03 -13.97 -11.59
CA ALA A 39 1.05 -14.90 -11.32
C ALA A 39 0.57 -16.32 -11.66
N ALA A 40 1.48 -17.18 -12.12
CA ALA A 40 1.18 -18.60 -12.30
C ALA A 40 0.97 -19.26 -10.92
N PRO A 41 0.09 -20.26 -10.80
CA PRO A 41 -0.16 -20.93 -9.53
C PRO A 41 1.13 -21.55 -8.98
N CYS A 42 1.47 -21.20 -7.74
CA CYS A 42 2.49 -21.91 -6.97
C CYS A 42 1.87 -23.27 -6.56
N GLU A 43 2.41 -24.38 -7.07
CA GLU A 43 1.94 -25.71 -6.69
C GLU A 43 2.13 -25.94 -5.17
N PRO A 44 1.16 -26.58 -4.49
CA PRO A 44 1.31 -26.89 -3.07
C PRO A 44 2.38 -27.96 -2.85
N ASP A 45 3.29 -27.70 -1.93
CA ASP A 45 4.27 -28.68 -1.43
C ASP A 45 3.54 -29.85 -0.74
N PRO A 46 3.69 -31.11 -1.21
CA PRO A 46 3.01 -32.27 -0.65
C PRO A 46 3.53 -32.72 0.72
N SER A 47 4.47 -32.01 1.36
CA SER A 47 5.06 -32.44 2.64
C SER A 47 4.29 -32.06 3.91
N LEU A 48 3.09 -31.47 3.83
CA LEU A 48 2.25 -31.16 4.99
C LEU A 48 1.13 -32.20 5.17
N HIS A 49 1.49 -33.44 5.51
CA HIS A 49 0.57 -34.40 6.10
C HIS A 49 1.20 -35.02 7.36
N GLY A 50 0.63 -34.70 8.52
CA GLY A 50 0.87 -35.42 9.77
C GLY A 50 1.30 -34.53 10.93
N TYR A 51 0.33 -34.02 11.67
CA TYR A 51 0.57 -33.68 13.08
C TYR A 51 -0.57 -34.24 13.92
N ALA A 52 -0.34 -35.43 14.49
CA ALA A 52 -1.14 -35.96 15.58
C ALA A 52 -0.70 -35.29 16.90
N PRO A 53 -1.62 -34.99 17.84
CA PRO A 53 -1.26 -34.33 19.09
C PRO A 53 -0.62 -35.34 20.06
N GLN A 54 0.54 -35.01 20.64
CA GLN A 54 1.09 -35.72 21.78
C GLN A 54 0.58 -35.14 23.11
N PRO A 55 0.39 -35.96 24.17
CA PRO A 55 -0.26 -35.54 25.40
C PRO A 55 0.69 -34.85 26.40
N ALA A 56 0.10 -34.00 27.24
CA ALA A 56 0.74 -33.20 28.27
C ALA A 56 1.52 -34.02 29.31
N ALA A 57 2.80 -33.67 29.53
CA ALA A 57 3.62 -34.22 30.60
C ALA A 57 3.56 -33.37 31.88
N GLN A 58 3.37 -34.06 33.00
CA GLN A 58 3.06 -33.58 34.33
C GLN A 58 4.21 -32.83 35.02
N LEU A 59 3.84 -31.84 35.84
CA LEU A 59 4.69 -31.16 36.81
C LEU A 59 5.38 -32.13 37.78
N ARG A 60 6.68 -31.91 38.04
CA ARG A 60 7.32 -32.30 39.30
C ARG A 60 8.12 -31.14 39.90
N ARG A 61 7.87 -30.89 41.19
CA ARG A 61 8.57 -29.96 42.07
C ARG A 61 9.99 -30.45 42.36
N GLY A 62 10.93 -29.52 42.47
CA GLY A 62 12.26 -29.75 43.03
C GLY A 62 12.93 -28.42 43.39
N GLU A 63 13.01 -28.11 44.68
CA GLU A 63 13.77 -26.99 45.24
C GLU A 63 15.28 -27.25 45.14
N ARG A 64 16.08 -26.20 44.89
CA ARG A 64 17.39 -25.96 45.54
C ARG A 64 17.93 -24.56 45.24
N ARG A 65 18.36 -23.88 46.31
CA ARG A 65 19.08 -22.59 46.34
C ARG A 65 20.49 -22.71 45.76
N GLY A 66 20.99 -21.66 45.11
CA GLY A 66 22.44 -21.47 44.96
C GLY A 66 22.91 -20.47 43.90
N ARG A 67 23.26 -19.27 44.38
CA ARG A 67 24.36 -18.39 43.93
C ARG A 67 24.20 -17.59 42.62
N ILE A 68 24.37 -16.28 42.81
CA ILE A 68 24.42 -15.20 41.83
C ILE A 68 25.80 -15.20 41.18
N GLU A 69 25.85 -15.30 39.85
CA GLU A 69 27.00 -14.84 39.05
C GLU A 69 26.50 -14.07 37.82
N SER A 70 27.08 -12.89 37.66
CA SER A 70 26.78 -11.82 36.71
C SER A 70 27.43 -12.06 35.36
N HIS A 71 26.67 -12.27 34.29
CA HIS A 71 27.19 -12.20 32.92
C HIS A 71 26.16 -11.62 31.95
N GLY A 72 26.55 -10.49 31.34
CA GLY A 72 26.20 -10.11 29.97
C GLY A 72 24.75 -9.73 29.69
N GLU A 73 24.41 -8.45 29.86
CA GLU A 73 23.26 -7.81 29.21
C GLU A 73 23.39 -7.96 27.68
N THR A 74 22.75 -8.99 27.12
CA THR A 74 22.48 -9.03 25.68
C THR A 74 21.24 -8.18 25.45
N GLN A 75 21.45 -6.94 24.99
CA GLN A 75 20.38 -6.06 24.56
C GLN A 75 19.60 -6.74 23.42
N VAL A 76 18.45 -7.32 23.75
CA VAL A 76 17.46 -7.73 22.76
C VAL A 76 16.92 -6.44 22.15
N ASN A 77 17.40 -6.11 20.96
CA ASN A 77 16.93 -4.99 20.16
C ASN A 77 15.49 -5.31 19.71
N THR A 78 14.52 -4.93 20.54
CA THR A 78 13.09 -5.00 20.26
C THR A 78 12.77 -3.99 19.15
N LYS A 79 12.96 -4.42 17.90
CA LYS A 79 12.35 -3.77 16.74
C LYS A 79 10.88 -3.55 17.07
N GLN A 80 10.46 -2.28 17.11
CA GLN A 80 9.06 -1.90 17.30
C GLN A 80 8.22 -2.56 16.19
N SER A 81 7.51 -3.62 16.55
CA SER A 81 6.39 -4.12 15.76
C SER A 81 5.43 -2.94 15.52
N GLY A 82 5.00 -2.77 14.28
CA GLY A 82 3.98 -1.77 13.94
C GLY A 82 2.71 -2.04 14.75
N LEU A 83 1.95 -0.97 15.01
CA LEU A 83 0.75 -0.98 15.86
C LEU A 83 -0.33 -2.00 15.44
N PHE A 84 -0.22 -2.56 14.23
CA PHE A 84 -1.13 -3.57 13.69
C PHE A 84 -0.44 -4.86 13.24
N ASP A 85 0.89 -4.97 13.41
CA ASP A 85 1.62 -6.20 13.10
C ASP A 85 1.31 -7.31 14.14
N ASP A 86 0.87 -6.90 15.33
CA ASP A 86 0.51 -7.75 16.47
C ASP A 86 -1.02 -7.88 16.69
N LEU A 87 -1.87 -7.49 15.71
CA LEU A 87 -3.30 -7.79 15.81
C LEU A 87 -3.49 -9.31 15.97
N PRO A 88 -4.42 -9.78 16.82
CA PRO A 88 -4.65 -11.21 17.00
C PRO A 88 -5.22 -11.81 15.72
N TYR A 89 -4.34 -12.33 14.87
CA TYR A 89 -4.69 -13.20 13.75
C TYR A 89 -5.50 -14.37 14.31
N SER A 90 -6.80 -14.42 14.02
CA SER A 90 -7.40 -15.74 13.87
C SER A 90 -6.68 -16.42 12.70
N LEU A 91 -6.49 -17.74 12.73
CA LEU A 91 -5.87 -18.48 11.62
C LEU A 91 -6.57 -18.24 10.26
N ASP A 92 -7.79 -17.70 10.29
CA ASP A 92 -8.63 -17.41 9.14
C ASP A 92 -8.48 -15.97 8.61
N GLU A 93 -7.69 -15.10 9.25
CA GLU A 93 -7.55 -13.69 8.85
C GLU A 93 -6.45 -13.48 7.81
N ILE A 94 -6.85 -13.16 6.58
CA ILE A 94 -5.97 -12.85 5.44
C ILE A 94 -5.95 -11.33 5.25
N ILE A 95 -4.85 -10.70 5.66
CA ILE A 95 -4.68 -9.25 5.63
C ILE A 95 -3.95 -8.84 4.35
N CYS A 96 -4.56 -7.94 3.56
CA CYS A 96 -3.87 -7.27 2.47
C CYS A 96 -3.58 -5.80 2.80
N GLY A 97 -2.42 -5.32 2.36
CA GLY A 97 -2.09 -3.89 2.34
C GLY A 97 -2.35 -3.31 0.95
N VAL A 98 -2.81 -2.06 0.89
CA VAL A 98 -3.22 -1.39 -0.34
C VAL A 98 -2.73 0.05 -0.33
N ASP A 99 -2.12 0.49 -1.43
CA ASP A 99 -1.63 1.87 -1.59
C ASP A 99 -1.73 2.32 -3.07
N GLU A 100 -1.73 3.63 -3.31
CA GLU A 100 -1.76 4.26 -4.62
C GLU A 100 -0.51 5.07 -4.98
N ALA A 101 -0.22 5.17 -6.28
CA ALA A 101 0.79 6.05 -6.82
C ALA A 101 0.22 6.93 -7.94
N GLY A 102 0.56 8.22 -7.91
CA GLY A 102 0.28 9.13 -9.02
C GLY A 102 -0.95 10.00 -8.86
N ARG A 103 -1.26 10.51 -7.66
CA ARG A 103 -2.38 11.44 -7.48
C ARG A 103 -2.13 12.86 -7.98
N GLY A 104 -0.97 13.43 -7.68
CA GLY A 104 -0.61 14.81 -8.06
C GLY A 104 -0.19 15.09 -9.53
N PRO A 105 0.33 14.13 -10.31
CA PRO A 105 0.78 14.35 -11.69
C PRO A 105 -0.29 14.93 -12.63
N LEU A 106 0.14 15.75 -13.59
CA LEU A 106 -0.71 16.30 -14.65
C LEU A 106 -0.97 15.29 -15.77
N ALA A 107 -0.12 14.27 -15.90
CA ALA A 107 -0.20 13.26 -16.95
C ALA A 107 -0.01 11.84 -16.40
N GLY A 108 -0.56 10.86 -17.12
CA GLY A 108 -0.54 9.45 -16.77
C GLY A 108 -1.71 9.04 -15.87
N PRO A 109 -2.02 7.74 -15.81
CA PRO A 109 -3.05 7.20 -14.94
C PRO A 109 -2.62 7.25 -13.46
N VAL A 110 -3.57 6.98 -12.55
CA VAL A 110 -3.28 6.62 -11.16
C VAL A 110 -3.20 5.10 -11.06
N TYR A 111 -2.16 4.60 -10.40
CA TYR A 111 -1.98 3.17 -10.14
C TYR A 111 -2.25 2.87 -8.67
N ALA A 112 -2.72 1.66 -8.39
CA ALA A 112 -2.78 1.13 -7.04
C ALA A 112 -2.33 -0.33 -7.05
N ALA A 113 -1.84 -0.80 -5.92
CA ALA A 113 -1.51 -2.21 -5.73
C ALA A 113 -2.13 -2.73 -4.44
N ALA A 114 -2.34 -4.04 -4.39
CA ALA A 114 -2.73 -4.77 -3.20
C ALA A 114 -1.75 -5.92 -3.00
N VAL A 115 -1.30 -6.15 -1.76
CA VAL A 115 -0.30 -7.17 -1.43
C VAL A 115 -0.69 -7.90 -0.15
N ILE A 116 -0.65 -9.22 -0.18
CA ILE A 116 -0.76 -10.11 0.98
C ILE A 116 0.62 -10.72 1.21
N LEU A 117 1.30 -10.32 2.30
CA LEU A 117 2.64 -10.82 2.60
C LEU A 117 2.59 -12.20 3.28
N HIS A 118 3.68 -12.97 3.11
CA HIS A 118 3.84 -14.25 3.79
C HIS A 118 4.53 -14.04 5.14
N ARG A 119 3.87 -14.43 6.24
CA ARG A 119 4.37 -14.20 7.61
C ARG A 119 5.74 -14.82 7.87
N GLU A 120 5.97 -16.03 7.35
CA GLU A 120 7.23 -16.75 7.56
C GLU A 120 8.34 -16.37 6.56
N ARG A 121 8.06 -15.46 5.61
CA ARG A 121 9.01 -14.99 4.61
C ARG A 121 9.07 -13.45 4.63
N PRO A 122 9.54 -12.86 5.74
CA PRO A 122 9.61 -11.40 5.85
C PRO A 122 10.59 -10.83 4.82
N ILE A 123 10.23 -9.70 4.23
CA ILE A 123 11.04 -9.02 3.22
C ILE A 123 11.77 -7.85 3.89
N ALA A 124 13.09 -7.92 3.96
CA ALA A 124 13.90 -6.89 4.59
C ALA A 124 13.88 -5.56 3.82
N GLY A 125 13.67 -4.46 4.53
CA GLY A 125 13.78 -3.10 3.98
C GLY A 125 12.49 -2.52 3.38
N LEU A 126 11.32 -3.10 3.68
CA LEU A 126 10.03 -2.53 3.26
C LEU A 126 9.75 -1.17 3.93
N ARG A 127 9.87 -1.07 5.26
CA ARG A 127 9.46 0.10 6.07
C ARG A 127 10.27 1.38 5.88
N ASP A 128 11.32 1.36 5.07
CA ASP A 128 12.12 2.56 4.76
C ASP A 128 11.58 3.31 3.52
N SER A 129 10.35 3.04 3.08
CA SER A 129 9.71 3.46 1.81
C SER A 129 9.87 4.93 1.44
N LYS A 130 9.71 5.87 2.38
CA LYS A 130 9.91 7.33 2.14
C LYS A 130 11.36 7.73 1.88
N LYS A 131 12.32 6.84 2.17
CA LYS A 131 13.76 7.00 1.90
C LYS A 131 14.28 6.05 0.81
N LEU A 132 13.45 5.16 0.28
CA LEU A 132 13.90 4.24 -0.77
C LEU A 132 14.19 5.03 -2.06
N THR A 133 15.37 4.79 -2.62
CA THR A 133 15.72 5.29 -3.95
C THR A 133 14.90 4.55 -5.03
N GLU A 134 14.83 5.10 -6.25
CA GLU A 134 14.21 4.40 -7.39
C GLU A 134 14.85 3.03 -7.61
N ALA A 135 16.18 2.95 -7.59
CA ALA A 135 16.93 1.70 -7.69
C ALA A 135 16.51 0.69 -6.62
N ARG A 136 16.39 1.11 -5.35
CA ARG A 136 16.02 0.19 -4.28
C ARG A 136 14.59 -0.33 -4.42
N ARG A 137 13.66 0.49 -4.92
CA ARG A 137 12.30 0.03 -5.24
C ARG A 137 12.29 -0.99 -6.39
N GLU A 138 13.10 -0.77 -7.42
CA GLU A 138 13.21 -1.70 -8.55
C GLU A 138 13.84 -3.04 -8.14
N GLU A 139 14.72 -3.06 -7.14
CA GLU A 139 15.23 -4.29 -6.51
C GLU A 139 14.19 -5.01 -5.65
N LEU A 140 13.38 -4.27 -4.88
CA LEU A 140 12.40 -4.84 -3.96
C LEU A 140 11.14 -5.35 -4.66
N ALA A 141 10.70 -4.69 -5.73
CA ALA A 141 9.50 -5.09 -6.46
C ALA A 141 9.48 -6.57 -6.90
N PRO A 142 10.53 -7.15 -7.54
CA PRO A 142 10.55 -8.57 -7.88
C PRO A 142 10.59 -9.48 -6.64
N LEU A 143 11.25 -9.07 -5.55
CA LEU A 143 11.27 -9.83 -4.29
C LEU A 143 9.87 -9.90 -3.67
N ILE A 144 9.15 -8.79 -3.62
CA ILE A 144 7.76 -8.73 -3.16
C ILE A 144 6.89 -9.69 -3.97
N LYS A 145 6.97 -9.62 -5.31
CA LYS A 145 6.16 -10.47 -6.19
C LYS A 145 6.44 -11.95 -6.01
N ARG A 146 7.68 -12.33 -5.69
CA ARG A 146 8.11 -13.72 -5.50
C ARG A 146 7.72 -14.26 -4.13
N ASP A 147 7.89 -13.46 -3.07
CA ASP A 147 7.87 -13.95 -1.69
C ASP A 147 6.53 -13.69 -0.97
N CYS A 148 5.65 -12.86 -1.54
CA CYS A 148 4.31 -12.63 -1.00
C CYS A 148 3.34 -13.79 -1.34
N ILE A 149 2.21 -13.86 -0.64
CA ILE A 149 1.16 -14.86 -0.90
C ILE A 149 0.40 -14.51 -2.17
N ALA A 150 0.01 -13.24 -2.33
CA ALA A 150 -0.68 -12.75 -3.50
C ALA A 150 -0.46 -11.25 -3.65
N TRP A 151 -0.45 -10.78 -4.91
CA TRP A 151 -0.36 -9.37 -5.23
C TRP A 151 -1.16 -9.07 -6.49
N ALA A 152 -1.57 -7.83 -6.64
CA ALA A 152 -2.21 -7.34 -7.85
C ALA A 152 -1.95 -5.85 -8.02
N ILE A 153 -1.88 -5.40 -9.26
CA ILE A 153 -1.74 -3.99 -9.64
C ILE A 153 -2.90 -3.62 -10.55
N ALA A 154 -3.51 -2.47 -10.31
CA ALA A 154 -4.55 -1.92 -11.15
C ALA A 154 -4.34 -0.43 -11.38
N LYS A 155 -5.09 0.13 -12.32
CA LYS A 155 -5.04 1.56 -12.63
C LYS A 155 -6.44 2.14 -12.84
N ALA A 156 -6.53 3.46 -12.71
CA ALA A 156 -7.59 4.25 -13.29
C ALA A 156 -6.98 5.24 -14.29
N SER A 157 -7.52 5.24 -15.50
CA SER A 157 -7.06 6.05 -16.63
C SER A 157 -7.27 7.55 -16.39
N GLU A 158 -6.61 8.37 -17.19
CA GLU A 158 -6.77 9.83 -17.23
C GLU A 158 -8.23 10.21 -17.51
N ALA A 159 -8.90 9.49 -18.43
CA ALA A 159 -10.31 9.67 -18.71
C ALA A 159 -11.22 9.34 -17.50
N GLU A 160 -10.87 8.31 -16.73
CA GLU A 160 -11.59 8.00 -15.48
C GLU A 160 -11.32 9.03 -14.40
N ILE A 161 -10.09 9.56 -14.30
CA ILE A 161 -9.73 10.65 -13.38
C ILE A 161 -10.55 11.90 -13.72
N ASP A 162 -10.61 12.27 -15.00
CA ASP A 162 -11.36 13.44 -15.45
C ASP A 162 -12.86 13.28 -15.22
N LYS A 163 -13.40 12.06 -15.34
CA LYS A 163 -14.82 11.76 -15.11
C LYS A 163 -15.19 11.69 -13.62
N LEU A 164 -14.33 11.10 -12.80
CA LEU A 164 -14.67 10.72 -11.41
C LEU A 164 -14.11 11.67 -10.37
N ASN A 165 -13.14 12.53 -10.73
CA ASN A 165 -12.16 13.18 -9.86
C ASN A 165 -11.07 12.23 -9.34
N ILE A 166 -9.93 12.83 -8.92
CA ILE A 166 -8.74 12.07 -8.52
C ILE A 166 -8.95 11.20 -7.27
N LEU A 167 -9.77 11.63 -6.31
CA LEU A 167 -10.03 10.84 -5.11
C LEU A 167 -10.79 9.56 -5.48
N GLN A 168 -11.88 9.68 -6.24
CA GLN A 168 -12.69 8.54 -6.62
C GLN A 168 -11.97 7.60 -7.60
N ALA A 169 -11.17 8.15 -8.52
CA ALA A 169 -10.34 7.35 -9.42
C ALA A 169 -9.26 6.55 -8.66
N SER A 170 -8.67 7.13 -7.61
CA SER A 170 -7.71 6.42 -6.74
C SER A 170 -8.39 5.27 -5.99
N LEU A 171 -9.55 5.54 -5.37
CA LEU A 171 -10.35 4.50 -4.70
C LEU A 171 -10.81 3.40 -5.66
N LEU A 172 -11.13 3.75 -6.92
CA LEU A 172 -11.46 2.79 -7.96
C LEU A 172 -10.26 1.90 -8.31
N ALA A 173 -9.06 2.48 -8.46
CA ALA A 173 -7.84 1.72 -8.71
C ALA A 173 -7.53 0.75 -7.55
N MET A 174 -7.63 1.22 -6.30
CA MET A 174 -7.45 0.38 -5.10
C MET A 174 -8.45 -0.79 -5.07
N LYS A 175 -9.74 -0.51 -5.31
CA LYS A 175 -10.78 -1.54 -5.36
C LYS A 175 -10.49 -2.59 -6.44
N ARG A 176 -10.04 -2.15 -7.62
CA ARG A 176 -9.64 -3.04 -8.71
C ARG A 176 -8.45 -3.91 -8.32
N ALA A 177 -7.44 -3.33 -7.66
CA ALA A 177 -6.27 -4.08 -7.21
C ALA A 177 -6.69 -5.17 -6.21
N VAL A 178 -7.51 -4.84 -5.21
CA VAL A 178 -8.01 -5.82 -4.24
C VAL A 178 -8.84 -6.92 -4.91
N HIS A 179 -9.74 -6.57 -5.83
CA HIS A 179 -10.55 -7.54 -6.56
C HIS A 179 -9.77 -8.42 -7.56
N ALA A 180 -8.57 -8.00 -7.94
CA ALA A 180 -7.71 -8.74 -8.86
C ALA A 180 -6.75 -9.70 -8.14
N LEU A 181 -6.73 -9.70 -6.79
CA LEU A 181 -5.98 -10.68 -6.02
C LEU A 181 -6.52 -12.09 -6.27
N GLU A 182 -5.61 -13.05 -6.45
CA GLU A 182 -5.94 -14.47 -6.58
C GLU A 182 -6.49 -15.05 -5.27
N THR A 183 -5.94 -14.58 -4.14
CA THR A 183 -6.43 -14.88 -2.79
C THR A 183 -7.33 -13.76 -2.29
N ILE A 184 -8.56 -14.07 -1.92
CA ILE A 184 -9.52 -13.08 -1.40
C ILE A 184 -9.16 -12.74 0.04
N PRO A 185 -8.79 -11.48 0.37
CA PRO A 185 -8.49 -11.09 1.73
C PRO A 185 -9.76 -10.96 2.57
N THR A 186 -9.64 -11.23 3.87
CA THR A 186 -10.71 -10.95 4.84
C THR A 186 -10.70 -9.48 5.27
N LEU A 187 -9.50 -8.88 5.33
CA LEU A 187 -9.26 -7.50 5.75
C LEU A 187 -8.30 -6.79 4.78
N ALA A 188 -8.67 -5.59 4.35
CA ALA A 188 -7.82 -4.71 3.55
C ALA A 188 -7.43 -3.46 4.34
N LEU A 189 -6.13 -3.29 4.58
CA LEU A 189 -5.55 -2.09 5.16
C LEU A 189 -5.19 -1.12 4.03
N ILE A 190 -5.86 0.03 4.01
CA ILE A 190 -5.77 1.01 2.93
C ILE A 190 -4.93 2.20 3.39
N ASP A 191 -3.92 2.61 2.61
CA ASP A 191 -3.21 3.85 2.90
C ASP A 191 -4.13 5.08 2.79
N GLY A 192 -3.95 6.01 3.73
CA GLY A 192 -4.67 7.27 3.76
C GLY A 192 -5.88 7.29 4.70
N ASN A 193 -6.89 8.07 4.35
CA ASN A 193 -8.02 8.41 5.24
C ASN A 193 -9.40 8.05 4.68
N LYS A 194 -9.45 7.34 3.55
CA LYS A 194 -10.69 6.89 2.89
C LYS A 194 -10.53 5.45 2.43
N CYS A 195 -11.60 4.67 2.56
CA CYS A 195 -11.65 3.31 2.05
C CYS A 195 -12.50 3.24 0.78
N PRO A 196 -12.17 2.34 -0.17
CA PRO A 196 -13.07 2.01 -1.27
C PRO A 196 -14.31 1.30 -0.74
N VAL A 197 -15.47 1.52 -1.39
CA VAL A 197 -16.68 0.75 -1.10
C VAL A 197 -16.60 -0.62 -1.77
N MET A 198 -16.42 -1.66 -0.97
CA MET A 198 -16.37 -3.07 -1.39
C MET A 198 -16.88 -4.01 -0.30
N LYS A 199 -17.07 -5.29 -0.65
CA LYS A 199 -17.60 -6.31 0.28
C LYS A 199 -16.59 -6.75 1.34
N ILE A 200 -15.31 -6.56 1.06
CA ILE A 200 -14.19 -6.90 1.95
C ILE A 200 -14.13 -5.85 3.06
N GLN A 201 -13.80 -6.28 4.28
CA GLN A 201 -13.63 -5.35 5.40
C GLN A 201 -12.43 -4.44 5.12
N THR A 202 -12.56 -3.14 5.37
CA THR A 202 -11.49 -2.17 5.10
C THR A 202 -11.20 -1.31 6.32
N ILE A 203 -9.93 -1.02 6.56
CA ILE A 203 -9.48 -0.03 7.55
C ILE A 203 -8.52 0.93 6.87
N ALA A 204 -8.80 2.23 6.98
CA ALA A 204 -7.89 3.27 6.49
C ALA A 204 -6.82 3.55 7.54
N ILE A 205 -5.56 3.57 7.12
CA ILE A 205 -4.38 3.84 7.94
C ILE A 205 -3.66 5.05 7.36
N VAL A 206 -3.69 6.16 8.09
CA VAL A 206 -2.94 7.37 7.71
C VAL A 206 -1.44 7.09 7.83
N ASP A 207 -0.66 7.40 6.80
CA ASP A 207 0.77 7.05 6.69
C ASP A 207 0.98 5.55 6.94
N GLY A 208 0.15 4.72 6.31
CA GLY A 208 0.18 3.28 6.43
C GLY A 208 1.43 2.68 5.79
N ASP A 209 1.96 3.31 4.76
CA ASP A 209 3.21 2.93 4.07
C ASP A 209 4.44 2.90 4.98
N ASP A 210 4.49 3.78 5.99
CA ASP A 210 5.54 3.79 7.02
C ASP A 210 5.27 2.82 8.18
N LYS A 211 4.00 2.46 8.39
CA LYS A 211 3.55 1.76 9.60
C LYS A 211 3.37 0.27 9.40
N ILE A 212 2.94 -0.15 8.22
CA ILE A 212 2.47 -1.49 7.89
C ILE A 212 3.27 -2.04 6.70
N GLU A 213 3.89 -3.19 6.87
CA GLU A 213 4.77 -3.78 5.84
C GLU A 213 4.01 -4.10 4.53
N SER A 214 2.78 -4.59 4.62
CA SER A 214 1.97 -4.92 3.44
C SER A 214 1.54 -3.67 2.66
N ILE A 215 1.25 -2.55 3.34
CA ILE A 215 0.97 -1.27 2.68
C ILE A 215 2.25 -0.74 2.03
N SER A 216 3.38 -0.83 2.73
CA SER A 216 4.68 -0.46 2.20
C SER A 216 5.05 -1.24 0.93
N ALA A 217 4.80 -2.56 0.92
CA ALA A 217 4.99 -3.40 -0.25
C ALA A 217 4.05 -3.00 -1.41
N ALA A 218 2.79 -2.71 -1.12
CA ALA A 218 1.84 -2.19 -2.10
C ALA A 218 2.31 -0.84 -2.71
N SER A 219 2.84 0.06 -1.87
CA SER A 219 3.40 1.35 -2.31
C SER A 219 4.50 1.15 -3.35
N ILE A 220 5.44 0.24 -3.06
CA ILE A 220 6.56 -0.09 -3.95
C ILE A 220 6.03 -0.63 -5.29
N LEU A 221 5.08 -1.57 -5.27
CA LEU A 221 4.52 -2.14 -6.50
C LEU A 221 3.73 -1.11 -7.32
N ALA A 222 2.91 -0.28 -6.68
CA ALA A 222 2.16 0.78 -7.35
C ALA A 222 3.11 1.81 -7.98
N LYS A 223 4.15 2.22 -7.25
CA LYS A 223 5.13 3.20 -7.69
C LYS A 223 5.98 2.71 -8.86
N THR A 224 6.53 1.49 -8.75
CA THR A 224 7.36 0.90 -9.82
C THR A 224 6.56 0.63 -11.10
N ALA A 225 5.34 0.12 -10.99
CA ALA A 225 4.46 -0.08 -12.14
C ALA A 225 4.08 1.23 -12.82
N ARG A 226 3.78 2.26 -12.01
CA ARG A 226 3.53 3.60 -12.54
C ARG A 226 4.74 4.16 -13.26
N ASP A 227 5.90 4.17 -12.62
CA ASP A 227 7.10 4.78 -13.20
C ASP A 227 7.52 4.07 -14.51
N ASP A 228 7.33 2.75 -14.62
CA ASP A 228 7.48 2.02 -15.88
C ASP A 228 6.49 2.49 -16.97
N ALA A 229 5.22 2.70 -16.61
CA ALA A 229 4.23 3.24 -17.53
C ALA A 229 4.61 4.65 -18.03
N LEU A 230 5.19 5.49 -17.17
CA LEU A 230 5.64 6.83 -17.55
C LEU A 230 6.88 6.79 -18.45
N ARG A 231 7.79 5.82 -18.26
CA ARG A 231 8.88 5.57 -19.21
C ARG A 231 8.37 5.15 -20.59
N LYS A 232 7.33 4.31 -20.63
CA LYS A 232 6.64 3.95 -21.90
C LYS A 232 5.97 5.16 -22.55
N LEU A 233 5.32 6.02 -21.76
CA LEU A 233 4.74 7.26 -22.25
C LEU A 233 5.79 8.24 -22.78
N HIS A 234 6.96 8.35 -22.14
CA HIS A 234 8.07 9.16 -22.64
C HIS A 234 8.51 8.73 -24.04
N ARG A 235 8.61 7.41 -24.31
CA ARG A 235 8.96 6.93 -25.66
C ARG A 235 7.95 7.38 -26.73
N LYS A 236 6.67 7.50 -26.36
CA LYS A 236 5.59 7.95 -27.25
C LYS A 236 5.53 9.48 -27.38
N TYR A 237 5.89 10.19 -26.32
CA TYR A 237 5.83 11.65 -26.20
C TYR A 237 7.14 12.20 -25.62
N PRO A 238 8.27 12.06 -26.35
CA PRO A 238 9.60 12.35 -25.83
C PRO A 238 9.79 13.81 -25.44
N GLN A 239 9.09 14.72 -26.11
CA GLN A 239 9.16 16.16 -25.87
C GLN A 239 8.67 16.61 -24.49
N TYR A 240 7.94 15.75 -23.77
CA TYR A 240 7.41 16.10 -22.45
C TYR A 240 8.31 15.70 -21.28
N GLY A 241 9.30 14.82 -21.43
CA GLY A 241 10.20 14.44 -20.32
C GLY A 241 9.59 13.54 -19.23
N PHE A 242 8.56 12.74 -19.55
CA PHE A 242 7.84 11.89 -18.58
C PHE A 242 8.70 10.87 -17.81
N ASP A 243 9.84 10.47 -18.34
CA ASP A 243 10.79 9.56 -17.69
C ASP A 243 11.52 10.22 -16.51
N GLN A 244 11.64 11.54 -16.50
CA GLN A 244 12.32 12.32 -15.47
C GLN A 244 11.34 12.73 -14.36
N HIS A 245 10.39 13.61 -14.68
CA HIS A 245 9.46 14.17 -13.70
C HIS A 245 8.19 13.33 -13.51
N LYS A 246 8.08 12.15 -14.14
CA LYS A 246 6.97 11.18 -13.94
C LYS A 246 5.57 11.79 -14.09
N GLY A 247 5.42 12.80 -14.95
CA GLY A 247 4.17 13.51 -15.20
C GLY A 247 3.80 14.60 -14.19
N TYR A 248 4.60 14.87 -13.15
CA TYR A 248 4.40 16.01 -12.25
C TYR A 248 4.55 17.34 -12.99
N GLY A 249 3.83 18.37 -12.55
CA GLY A 249 3.84 19.71 -13.16
C GLY A 249 5.09 20.51 -12.82
N THR A 250 6.26 20.04 -13.23
CA THR A 250 7.52 20.77 -13.13
C THR A 250 7.56 21.92 -14.14
N ALA A 251 8.48 22.87 -13.96
CA ALA A 251 8.68 23.97 -14.92
C ALA A 251 8.89 23.43 -16.36
N GLN A 252 9.72 22.39 -16.50
CA GLN A 252 9.95 21.68 -17.76
C GLN A 252 8.65 21.14 -18.37
N HIS A 253 7.79 20.51 -17.57
CA HIS A 253 6.53 19.94 -18.07
C HIS A 253 5.54 21.02 -18.48
N LEU A 254 5.45 22.11 -17.72
CA LEU A 254 4.57 23.25 -18.05
C LEU A 254 5.03 23.98 -19.31
N GLU A 255 6.35 24.10 -19.52
CA GLU A 255 6.91 24.65 -20.75
C GLU A 255 6.61 23.74 -21.97
N ALA A 256 6.82 22.42 -21.83
CA ALA A 256 6.49 21.47 -22.88
C ALA A 256 4.99 21.49 -23.23
N LEU A 257 4.11 21.65 -22.23
CA LEU A 257 2.67 21.84 -22.44
C LEU A 257 2.36 23.07 -23.28
N LYS A 258 3.00 24.21 -22.99
CA LYS A 258 2.82 25.45 -23.78
C LYS A 258 3.35 25.32 -25.21
N LEU A 259 4.49 24.65 -25.39
CA LEU A 259 5.15 24.52 -26.69
C LEU A 259 4.50 23.47 -27.60
N HIS A 260 4.07 22.35 -27.03
CA HIS A 260 3.60 21.18 -27.78
C HIS A 260 2.11 20.88 -27.61
N GLY A 261 1.42 21.60 -26.73
CA GLY A 261 0.00 21.45 -26.47
C GLY A 261 -0.34 20.29 -25.53
N VAL A 262 -1.64 20.06 -25.34
CA VAL A 262 -2.17 18.98 -24.50
C VAL A 262 -2.34 17.69 -25.30
N THR A 263 -1.85 16.57 -24.79
CA THR A 263 -2.02 15.24 -25.40
C THR A 263 -3.08 14.38 -24.67
N PRO A 264 -3.53 13.25 -25.25
CA PRO A 264 -4.51 12.36 -24.61
C PRO A 264 -4.09 11.76 -23.24
N VAL A 265 -2.81 11.83 -22.88
CA VAL A 265 -2.30 11.30 -21.60
C VAL A 265 -2.29 12.36 -20.48
N HIS A 266 -2.75 13.57 -20.77
CA HIS A 266 -2.92 14.62 -19.77
C HIS A 266 -4.31 14.59 -19.16
N ARG A 267 -4.38 14.88 -17.86
CA ARG A 267 -5.62 14.97 -17.09
C ARG A 267 -6.24 16.33 -17.32
N ARG A 268 -7.27 16.39 -18.16
CA ARG A 268 -7.87 17.65 -18.64
C ARG A 268 -8.58 18.42 -17.54
N SER A 269 -8.97 17.74 -16.46
CA SER A 269 -9.60 18.34 -15.29
C SER A 269 -8.63 19.08 -14.35
N PHE A 270 -7.32 18.88 -14.49
CA PHE A 270 -6.31 19.48 -13.60
C PHE A 270 -6.01 20.92 -14.05
N ALA A 271 -5.95 21.86 -13.10
CA ALA A 271 -5.95 23.30 -13.38
C ALA A 271 -4.96 23.75 -14.47
N PRO A 272 -3.64 23.39 -14.43
CA PRO A 272 -2.71 23.85 -15.47
C PRO A 272 -3.04 23.34 -16.89
N VAL A 273 -3.64 22.15 -16.99
CA VAL A 273 -4.05 21.56 -18.27
C VAL A 273 -5.38 22.18 -18.73
N ARG A 274 -6.33 22.35 -17.82
CA ARG A 274 -7.63 22.96 -18.09
C ARG A 274 -7.48 24.40 -18.57
N GLU A 275 -6.69 25.20 -17.87
CA GLU A 275 -6.43 26.60 -18.22
C GLU A 275 -5.82 26.73 -19.62
N LEU A 276 -4.89 25.84 -19.99
CA LEU A 276 -4.32 25.83 -21.33
C LEU A 276 -5.34 25.46 -22.41
N LEU A 277 -6.27 24.56 -22.10
CA LEU A 277 -7.37 24.20 -23.01
C LEU A 277 -8.40 25.33 -23.15
N GLU A 278 -8.67 26.08 -22.09
CA GLU A 278 -9.60 27.21 -22.10
C GLU A 278 -9.03 28.42 -22.85
N LEU A 279 -7.72 28.66 -22.80
CA LEU A 279 -7.03 29.72 -23.55
C LEU A 279 -6.91 29.45 -25.05
N ALA A 280 -7.14 28.21 -25.48
CA ALA A 280 -7.06 27.80 -26.87
C ALA A 280 -8.38 28.02 -27.66
N PHE A 281 -9.41 28.57 -27.01
CA PHE A 281 -10.72 28.92 -27.56
C PHE A 281 -11.08 30.38 -27.24
#